data_AF-A0A932C957-F1
#
_entry.id   AF-A0A932C957-F1
#
_cell.length_a   1.000
_cell.length_b   1.000
_cell.length_c   1.000
_cell.angle_alpha   90.00
_cell.angle_beta   90.00
_cell.angle_gamma   90.00
#
_symmetry.space_group_name_H-M   'P 1'
#
loop_
_entity.id
_entity.type
_entity.pdbx_description
1 polymer ?
#
loop_
_entity_poly.entity_id
_entity_poly.type
_entity_poly.pdbx_seq_one_letter_code
_entity_poly.pdbx_strand_id
1 'polypeptide(L)'
;MTWKLSQIETVVCAFCCGAGRDPFGIMSSLSTCCVCGGRGTVTVSTPHARCAHCRGTGAIKTLTCTVCRGKGVIPLTDEPRICCSACGGSGDDGAAPAMACLRCRGRGWVTRRPVDVKMARAAGAGP
;
A
#
# COMPACT_ATOMS: atom_id res chain seq x y z
N MET A 1 -17.87 -6.20 23.60
CA MET A 1 -16.57 -5.94 22.94
C MET A 1 -16.69 -6.47 21.52
N THR A 2 -17.15 -5.64 20.59
CA THR A 2 -17.52 -6.10 19.24
C THR A 2 -16.27 -6.07 18.37
N TRP A 3 -15.60 -7.20 18.22
CA TRP A 3 -14.48 -7.34 17.29
C TRP A 3 -15.05 -7.26 15.87
N LYS A 4 -14.74 -6.18 15.15
CA LYS A 4 -15.14 -6.06 13.74
C LYS A 4 -14.18 -6.92 12.93
N LEU A 5 -14.65 -8.08 12.49
CA LEU A 5 -13.89 -8.98 11.62
C LEU A 5 -13.51 -8.24 10.34
N SER A 6 -12.22 -8.16 10.07
CA SER A 6 -11.70 -7.75 8.77
C SER A 6 -12.26 -8.72 7.73
N GLN A 7 -13.17 -8.25 6.88
CA GLN A 7 -13.71 -9.08 5.82
C GLN A 7 -12.62 -9.32 4.76
N ILE A 8 -12.72 -10.43 4.03
CA ILE A 8 -11.82 -10.74 2.92
C ILE A 8 -12.64 -10.66 1.64
N GLU A 9 -12.13 -9.96 0.63
CA GLU A 9 -12.70 -9.96 -0.70
C GLU A 9 -11.68 -10.39 -1.75
N THR A 10 -12.17 -10.84 -2.89
CA THR A 10 -11.37 -11.18 -4.06
C THR A 10 -11.36 -10.00 -5.02
N VAL A 11 -10.17 -9.53 -5.37
CA VAL A 11 -9.96 -8.44 -6.33
C VAL A 11 -9.10 -8.90 -7.50
N VAL A 12 -9.15 -8.15 -8.60
CA VAL A 12 -8.24 -8.34 -9.73
C VAL A 12 -6.79 -8.15 -9.26
N CYS A 13 -5.90 -9.05 -9.67
CA CYS A 13 -4.49 -8.95 -9.37
C CYS A 13 -3.93 -7.71 -10.08
N ALA A 14 -3.58 -6.68 -9.30
CA ALA A 14 -3.05 -5.43 -9.84
C ALA A 14 -1.76 -5.65 -10.65
N PHE A 15 -0.85 -6.50 -10.15
CA PHE A 15 0.43 -6.75 -10.81
C PHE A 15 0.27 -7.25 -12.25
N CYS A 16 -0.59 -8.24 -12.51
CA CYS A 16 -0.81 -8.79 -13.86
C CYS A 16 -2.07 -8.30 -14.55
N CYS A 17 -2.77 -7.32 -13.96
CA CYS A 17 -4.05 -6.79 -14.47
C CYS A 17 -5.09 -7.86 -14.83
N GLY A 18 -5.12 -8.99 -14.10
CA GLY A 18 -6.04 -10.09 -14.38
C GLY A 18 -5.55 -11.14 -15.38
N ALA A 19 -4.42 -10.91 -16.08
CA ALA A 19 -3.94 -11.81 -17.13
C ALA A 19 -3.44 -13.17 -16.62
N GLY A 20 -3.09 -13.26 -15.33
CA GLY A 20 -2.52 -14.49 -14.74
C GLY A 20 -1.07 -14.77 -15.17
N ARG A 21 -0.48 -13.94 -16.05
CA ARG A 21 0.91 -14.06 -16.51
C ARG A 21 1.76 -12.90 -16.02
N ASP A 22 3.08 -13.08 -15.99
CA ASP A 22 4.02 -11.99 -15.72
C ASP A 22 3.84 -10.88 -16.77
N PRO A 23 3.54 -9.63 -16.38
CA PRO A 23 3.22 -8.56 -17.31
C PRO A 23 4.48 -8.01 -18.04
N PHE A 24 5.68 -8.36 -17.58
CA PHE A 24 6.93 -7.80 -18.06
C PHE A 24 7.72 -8.78 -18.94
N GLY A 25 7.30 -10.04 -19.01
CA GLY A 25 7.94 -11.07 -19.84
C GLY A 25 9.39 -11.36 -19.47
N ILE A 26 9.85 -10.97 -18.28
CA ILE A 26 11.28 -10.96 -17.91
C ILE A 26 11.86 -12.38 -17.85
N MET A 27 11.08 -13.34 -17.35
CA MET A 27 11.49 -14.75 -17.29
C MET A 27 11.05 -15.53 -18.54
N SER A 28 9.91 -15.15 -19.14
CA SER A 28 9.30 -15.66 -20.38
C SER A 28 7.89 -15.06 -20.53
N SER A 29 7.39 -14.88 -21.76
CA SER A 29 6.00 -14.47 -22.03
C SER A 29 4.94 -15.48 -21.58
N LEU A 30 5.35 -16.72 -21.29
CA LEU A 30 4.50 -17.78 -20.74
C LEU A 30 4.57 -17.86 -19.21
N SER A 31 5.37 -17.01 -18.56
CA SER A 31 5.56 -17.08 -17.12
C SER A 31 4.27 -16.81 -16.38
N THR A 32 3.95 -17.68 -15.45
CA THR A 32 2.82 -17.49 -14.53
C THR A 32 3.08 -16.30 -13.62
N CYS A 33 2.07 -15.47 -13.36
CA CYS A 33 2.19 -14.33 -12.47
C CYS A 33 2.61 -14.78 -11.06
N CYS A 34 3.74 -14.28 -10.57
CA CYS A 34 4.30 -14.62 -9.26
C CYS A 34 3.44 -14.16 -8.06
N VAL A 35 2.50 -13.24 -8.30
CA VAL A 35 1.62 -12.68 -7.25
C VAL A 35 0.34 -13.51 -7.08
N CYS A 36 -0.34 -13.82 -8.19
CA CYS A 36 -1.62 -14.54 -8.15
C CYS A 36 -1.51 -16.02 -8.52
N GLY A 37 -0.34 -16.50 -8.93
CA GLY A 37 -0.13 -17.90 -9.32
C GLY A 37 -1.02 -18.32 -10.49
N GLY A 38 -1.26 -17.45 -11.46
CA GLY A 38 -2.05 -17.77 -12.65
C GLY A 38 -3.54 -17.41 -12.58
N ARG A 39 -4.08 -17.15 -11.38
CA ARG A 39 -5.53 -16.96 -11.19
C ARG A 39 -6.11 -15.65 -11.74
N GLY A 40 -5.26 -14.66 -12.03
CA GLY A 40 -5.70 -13.30 -12.36
C GLY A 40 -6.29 -12.51 -11.18
N THR A 41 -6.50 -13.14 -10.03
CA THR A 41 -7.14 -12.52 -8.84
C THR A 41 -6.34 -12.79 -7.56
N VAL A 42 -6.53 -11.93 -6.57
CA VAL A 42 -5.93 -12.04 -5.23
C VAL A 42 -6.95 -11.71 -4.16
N THR A 43 -6.79 -12.30 -2.96
CA THR A 43 -7.58 -11.95 -1.79
C THR A 43 -6.97 -10.78 -1.02
N VAL A 44 -7.80 -9.87 -0.54
CA VAL A 44 -7.43 -8.67 0.23
C VAL A 44 -8.36 -8.48 1.40
N SER A 45 -7.84 -7.93 2.51
CA SER A 45 -8.67 -7.55 3.65
C SER A 45 -9.36 -6.23 3.39
N THR A 46 -10.62 -6.10 3.81
CA THR A 46 -11.42 -4.88 3.71
C THR A 46 -11.65 -4.26 5.09
N PRO A 47 -11.74 -2.91 5.17
CA PRO A 47 -11.52 -1.96 4.09
C PRO A 47 -10.04 -1.89 3.66
N HIS A 48 -9.78 -1.52 2.41
CA HIS A 48 -8.42 -1.28 1.89
C HIS A 48 -8.34 0.05 1.16
N ALA A 49 -7.11 0.52 0.93
CA ALA A 49 -6.83 1.69 0.11
C ALA A 49 -5.79 1.35 -0.96
N ARG A 50 -5.79 2.13 -2.05
CA ARG A 50 -4.69 2.07 -3.03
C ARG A 50 -3.34 2.27 -2.33
N CYS A 51 -2.38 1.41 -2.67
CA CYS A 51 -1.01 1.55 -2.21
C CYS A 51 -0.43 2.85 -2.77
N ALA A 52 0.00 3.77 -1.90
CA ALA A 52 0.54 5.05 -2.33
C ALA A 52 1.83 4.87 -3.16
N HIS A 53 2.75 4.04 -2.66
CA HIS A 53 4.06 3.80 -3.29
C HIS A 53 3.98 3.33 -4.76
N CYS A 54 3.13 2.33 -5.07
CA CYS A 54 2.95 1.86 -6.45
C CYS A 54 1.73 2.45 -7.14
N ARG A 55 0.99 3.35 -6.48
CA ARG A 55 -0.23 4.01 -7.00
C ARG A 55 -1.31 3.04 -7.48
N GLY A 56 -1.31 1.83 -6.96
CA GLY A 56 -2.28 0.79 -7.34
C GLY A 56 -1.82 -0.21 -8.39
N THR A 57 -0.64 -0.06 -9.00
CA THR A 57 -0.18 -0.96 -10.07
C THR A 57 0.27 -2.33 -9.55
N GLY A 58 0.58 -2.44 -8.26
CA GLY A 58 1.23 -3.63 -7.71
C GLY A 58 2.70 -3.77 -8.08
N ALA A 59 3.28 -2.86 -8.87
CA ALA A 59 4.66 -2.94 -9.34
C ALA A 59 5.42 -1.60 -9.17
N ILE A 60 6.72 -1.68 -8.95
CA ILE A 60 7.66 -0.56 -9.05
C ILE A 60 8.64 -0.93 -10.15
N LYS A 61 8.55 -0.22 -11.29
CA LYS A 61 9.18 -0.64 -12.55
C LYS A 61 8.73 -2.07 -12.89
N THR A 62 9.66 -3.00 -13.09
CA THR A 62 9.39 -4.40 -13.41
C THR A 62 9.32 -5.31 -12.18
N LEU A 63 9.48 -4.76 -10.98
CA LEU A 63 9.52 -5.53 -9.73
C LEU A 63 8.19 -5.48 -9.00
N THR A 64 7.82 -6.58 -8.37
CA THR A 64 6.67 -6.62 -7.44
C THR A 64 6.85 -5.57 -6.35
N CYS A 65 5.85 -4.71 -6.18
CA CYS A 65 5.86 -3.69 -5.13
C CYS A 65 5.95 -4.38 -3.76
N THR A 66 7.00 -4.08 -3.00
CA THR A 66 7.29 -4.72 -1.71
C THR A 66 6.31 -4.30 -0.60
N VAL A 67 5.68 -3.13 -0.75
CA VAL A 67 4.71 -2.59 0.23
C VAL A 67 3.39 -3.34 0.20
N CYS A 68 2.79 -3.47 -1.00
CA CYS A 68 1.50 -4.15 -1.18
C CYS A 68 1.64 -5.61 -1.65
N ARG A 69 2.87 -6.08 -1.87
CA ARG A 69 3.19 -7.42 -2.36
C ARG A 69 2.47 -7.76 -3.68
N GLY A 70 2.41 -6.80 -4.60
CA GLY A 70 1.76 -7.02 -5.90
C GLY A 70 0.24 -6.79 -5.94
N LYS A 71 -0.41 -6.60 -4.79
CA LYS A 71 -1.88 -6.50 -4.72
C LYS A 71 -2.42 -5.14 -5.17
N GLY A 72 -1.58 -4.11 -5.23
CA GLY A 72 -1.99 -2.73 -5.56
C GLY A 72 -2.73 -2.01 -4.43
N VAL A 73 -3.17 -2.72 -3.40
CA VAL A 73 -3.88 -2.16 -2.25
C VAL A 73 -3.24 -2.58 -0.93
N ILE A 74 -3.49 -1.80 0.11
CA ILE A 74 -3.06 -2.06 1.49
C ILE A 74 -4.28 -2.08 2.41
N PRO A 75 -4.39 -3.06 3.33
CA PRO A 75 -5.45 -3.08 4.33
C PRO A 75 -5.46 -1.80 5.14
N LEU A 76 -6.67 -1.31 5.41
CA LEU A 76 -6.90 -0.22 6.33
C LEU A 76 -7.28 -0.77 7.69
N THR A 77 -6.79 -0.09 8.71
CA THR A 77 -7.22 -0.29 10.07
C THR A 77 -8.23 0.79 10.47
N ASP A 78 -8.99 0.52 11.53
CA ASP A 78 -9.96 1.45 12.08
C ASP A 78 -9.30 2.61 12.84
N GLU A 79 -7.98 2.57 13.06
CA GLU A 79 -7.30 3.68 13.74
C GLU A 79 -7.28 4.96 12.87
N PRO A 80 -7.35 6.14 13.52
CA PRO A 80 -7.19 7.42 12.82
C PRO A 80 -5.84 7.52 12.10
N ARG A 81 -5.93 7.92 10.83
CA ARG A 81 -4.78 8.04 9.92
C ARG A 81 -4.55 9.51 9.58
N ILE A 82 -3.28 9.92 9.56
CA ILE A 82 -2.87 11.23 9.08
C ILE A 82 -1.89 11.07 7.92
N CYS A 83 -1.89 12.05 7.02
CA CYS A 83 -0.93 12.11 5.92
C CYS A 83 0.50 12.08 6.48
N CYS A 84 1.37 11.28 5.87
CA CYS A 84 2.76 11.19 6.29
C CYS A 84 3.50 12.48 5.92
N SER A 85 3.86 13.29 6.92
CA SER A 85 4.57 14.56 6.69
C SER A 85 5.96 14.40 6.08
N ALA A 86 6.61 13.23 6.22
CA ALA A 86 7.92 13.00 5.62
C ALA A 86 7.88 12.83 4.10
N CYS A 87 6.76 12.34 3.55
CA CYS A 87 6.63 12.12 2.09
C CYS A 87 5.44 12.86 1.48
N GLY A 88 4.73 13.70 2.23
CA GLY A 88 3.53 14.40 1.78
C GLY A 88 2.42 13.46 1.30
N GLY A 89 2.44 12.19 1.71
CA GLY A 89 1.47 11.19 1.29
C GLY A 89 1.84 10.35 0.07
N SER A 90 2.96 10.64 -0.61
CA SER A 90 3.36 9.87 -1.81
C SER A 90 3.64 8.39 -1.53
N GLY A 91 4.13 8.09 -0.32
CA GLY A 91 4.66 6.77 0.01
C GLY A 91 6.10 6.56 -0.45
N ASP A 92 6.73 7.55 -1.08
CA ASP A 92 8.08 7.43 -1.63
C ASP A 92 9.12 8.13 -0.75
N ASP A 93 10.35 7.62 -0.77
CA ASP A 93 11.50 8.36 -0.26
C ASP A 93 11.82 9.53 -1.22
N GLY A 94 11.91 10.75 -0.69
CA GLY A 94 12.17 11.94 -1.49
C GLY A 94 13.55 11.96 -2.15
N ALA A 95 14.55 11.29 -1.56
CA ALA A 95 15.89 11.18 -2.12
C ALA A 95 16.01 9.99 -3.10
N ALA A 96 15.14 8.99 -2.98
CA ALA A 96 15.13 7.80 -3.83
C ALA A 96 13.69 7.34 -4.12
N PRO A 97 13.01 7.90 -5.13
CA PRO A 97 11.57 7.69 -5.36
C PRO A 97 11.15 6.24 -5.66
N ALA A 98 12.10 5.37 -6.06
CA ALA A 98 11.86 3.94 -6.23
C ALA A 98 11.85 3.17 -4.89
N MET A 99 12.21 3.81 -3.78
CA MET A 99 12.20 3.26 -2.44
C MET A 99 10.99 3.77 -1.67
N ALA A 100 10.39 2.89 -0.88
CA ALA A 100 9.29 3.25 -0.01
C ALA A 100 9.77 4.20 1.10
N CYS A 101 8.99 5.23 1.39
CA CYS A 101 9.22 6.13 2.52
C CYS A 101 9.36 5.31 3.81
N LEU A 102 10.49 5.44 4.51
CA LEU A 102 10.78 4.65 5.70
C LEU A 102 9.84 4.97 6.88
N ARG A 103 9.33 6.20 6.96
CA ARG A 103 8.42 6.63 8.05
C ARG A 103 7.04 5.97 7.94
N CYS A 104 6.41 6.01 6.78
CA CYS A 104 5.09 5.42 6.56
C CYS A 104 5.15 4.01 5.96
N ARG A 105 6.34 3.50 5.65
CA ARG A 105 6.61 2.22 4.97
C ARG A 105 5.80 2.11 3.67
N GLY A 106 5.80 3.17 2.88
CA GLY A 106 5.13 3.21 1.58
C GLY A 106 3.61 3.38 1.58
N ARG A 107 2.98 3.50 2.76
CA ARG A 107 1.52 3.64 2.85
C ARG A 107 1.01 5.03 2.49
N GLY A 108 1.85 6.06 2.59
CA GLY A 108 1.44 7.47 2.47
C GLY A 108 0.81 8.04 3.75
N TRP A 109 0.55 7.21 4.77
CA TRP A 109 -0.05 7.63 6.03
C TRP A 109 0.57 6.91 7.23
N VAL A 110 0.39 7.51 8.40
CA VAL A 110 0.72 6.92 9.69
C VAL A 110 -0.51 6.93 10.59
N THR A 111 -0.62 5.94 11.47
CA THR A 111 -1.62 5.94 12.55
C THR A 111 -1.18 6.95 13.61
N ARG A 112 -2.09 7.81 14.08
CA ARG A 112 -1.77 8.69 15.22
C ARG A 112 -1.45 7.85 16.44
N ARG A 113 -0.25 8.00 17.02
CA ARG A 113 0.01 7.55 18.39
C ARG A 113 -0.40 8.67 19.36
N PRO A 114 -0.70 8.36 20.63
CA PRO A 114 -1.08 9.36 21.63
C PRO A 114 -0.08 10.53 21.80
N VAL A 115 1.21 10.29 21.49
CA VAL A 115 2.27 11.32 21.55
C VAL A 115 2.15 12.39 20.46
N ASP A 116 1.55 12.07 19.31
CA ASP A 116 1.32 13.05 18.22
C ASP A 116 0.23 14.07 18.60
N VAL A 117 -0.63 13.74 19.57
CA VAL A 117 -1.68 14.62 20.11
C VAL A 117 -1.11 15.74 20.97
N LYS A 118 -0.04 15.47 21.73
CA LYS A 118 0.61 16.48 22.60
C LYS A 118 1.28 17.57 21.77
N MET A 119 1.91 17.23 20.65
CA MET A 119 2.55 18.20 19.75
C MET A 119 1.54 19.03 18.95
N ALA A 120 0.44 18.42 18.47
CA ALA A 120 -0.60 19.15 17.75
C ALA A 120 -1.37 20.15 18.64
N ARG A 121 -1.52 19.88 19.95
CA ARG A 121 -2.10 20.82 20.91
C ARG A 121 -1.15 21.95 21.31
N ALA A 122 0.16 21.70 21.31
CA ALA A 122 1.16 22.74 21.60
C ALA A 122 1.29 23.79 20.47
N ALA A 123 0.96 23.42 19.23
CA ALA A 123 0.97 24.31 18.08
C ALA A 123 -0.32 25.15 17.91
N GLY A 124 -1.28 25.03 18.84
CA GLY A 124 -2.59 25.67 18.79
C GLY A 124 -2.88 26.62 19.96
N ALA A 125 -1.86 27.26 20.53
CA ALA A 125 -2.03 28.35 21.49
C ALA A 125 -1.31 29.61 20.97
N GLY A 126 -2.11 30.56 20.48
CA GLY A 126 -1.74 31.93 20.17
C GLY A 126 -3.02 32.76 20.10
N PRO A 127 -2.99 34.02 20.58
CA PRO A 127 -4.10 34.72 21.26
C PRO A 127 -5.38 34.90 20.45
#